data_AF-A0A955IZ31-F1
#
_entry.id   AF-A0A955IZ31-F1
#
_cell.length_a   1.000
_cell.length_b   1.000
_cell.length_c   1.000
_cell.angle_alpha   90.00
_cell.angle_beta   90.00
_cell.angle_gamma   90.00
#
_symmetry.space_group_name_H-M   'P 1'
#
loop_
_entity.id
_entity.type
_entity.pdbx_description
1 polymer ?
#
loop_
_entity_poly.entity_id
_entity_poly.type
_entity_poly.pdbx_seq_one_letter_code
_entity_poly.pdbx_strand_id
1 'polypeptide(L)'
;MTQTASSLIPTPQDRVVRAPRGTAMSCKTWQAEAAMRMLMNNLDPEVAEHPESLIVYGGRGQAARSWEAFDAIVETLQRLEPDETLLVQSGKPVGVVKTTADSPRVMIANSNLVPHWGTQEHFDELAAKGLMMYGQMTAGSWIYIGTQGILQGTFETFAECARMHFGGTLSGTLSVTGGCGGMGGAQPLAVTLNGGACLIADVDRSRLDRRLADNYLDELVEDLDAAIDRAIELKAQRSATSVGWPGNAVTMLQRMIERGVTPDILTDQTSAHDPLQGYCPVEYTYEQAREARERDAAAYQRLSLNSMRLHVEAMVEIQKRGAKTFDYGNNIRQRALDEGFKDAFAFPGFVPAYIRPQFCLGRGPFRWAALS
;
A
#
# COMPACT_ATOMS: atom_id res chain seq x y z
N MET A 1 0.79 -19.09 33.57
CA MET A 1 0.81 -17.64 33.27
C MET A 1 0.30 -17.49 31.85
N THR A 2 -0.95 -17.07 31.70
CA THR A 2 -1.56 -16.76 30.41
C THR A 2 -0.81 -15.58 29.81
N GLN A 3 0.05 -15.84 28.82
CA GLN A 3 0.53 -14.77 27.94
C GLN A 3 -0.72 -14.15 27.31
N THR A 4 -1.02 -12.91 27.68
CA THR A 4 -1.91 -12.07 26.89
C THR A 4 -1.38 -12.07 25.47
N ALA A 5 -2.23 -12.45 24.50
CA ALA A 5 -1.87 -12.42 23.09
C ALA A 5 -1.33 -11.00 22.79
N SER A 6 -0.06 -10.91 22.41
CA SER A 6 0.51 -9.63 22.00
C SER A 6 -0.21 -9.20 20.72
N SER A 7 -0.62 -7.94 20.65
CA SER A 7 -1.21 -7.35 19.45
C SER A 7 -0.27 -7.58 18.26
N LEU A 8 -0.83 -7.94 17.09
CA LEU A 8 -0.08 -8.08 15.83
C LEU A 8 0.50 -6.74 15.33
N ILE A 9 0.12 -5.63 15.97
CA ILE A 9 0.59 -4.28 15.73
C ILE A 9 1.27 -3.77 17.02
N PRO A 10 2.43 -3.10 16.92
CA PRO A 10 3.11 -2.46 18.03
C PRO A 10 2.19 -1.51 18.77
N THR A 11 2.32 -1.49 20.10
CA THR A 11 1.62 -0.53 20.95
C THR A 11 1.90 0.90 20.45
N PRO A 12 0.86 1.68 20.12
CA PRO A 12 1.03 3.07 19.73
C PRO A 12 1.79 3.86 20.81
N GLN A 13 2.63 4.80 20.39
CA GLN A 13 3.24 5.79 21.29
C GLN A 13 2.99 7.20 20.77
N ASP A 14 2.72 8.14 21.69
CA ASP A 14 2.57 9.57 21.42
C ASP A 14 3.95 10.24 21.18
N ARG A 15 4.71 9.68 20.24
CA ARG A 15 6.03 10.16 19.84
C ARG A 15 5.98 10.58 18.38
N VAL A 16 6.42 11.81 18.13
CA VAL A 16 6.60 12.29 16.75
C VAL A 16 8.06 12.07 16.34
N VAL A 17 8.26 11.24 15.31
CA VAL A 17 9.57 10.97 14.71
C VAL A 17 9.69 11.79 13.43
N ARG A 18 10.82 12.48 13.25
CA ARG A 18 11.20 13.15 12.00
C ARG A 18 12.69 12.98 11.77
N ALA A 19 13.10 12.88 10.52
CA ALA A 19 14.52 12.83 10.23
C ALA A 19 15.23 14.14 10.63
N PRO A 20 16.46 14.09 11.17
CA PRO A 20 17.29 15.28 11.29
C PRO A 20 17.49 15.98 9.94
N ARG A 21 17.61 17.31 9.96
CA ARG A 21 17.84 18.17 8.78
C ARG A 21 19.16 18.94 8.94
N GLY A 22 19.64 19.53 7.86
CA GLY A 22 20.88 20.30 7.82
C GLY A 22 22.14 19.43 7.79
N THR A 23 23.29 20.08 7.90
CA THR A 23 24.62 19.46 7.75
C THR A 23 25.20 18.88 9.03
N ALA A 24 24.56 19.10 10.19
CA ALA A 24 25.00 18.53 11.46
C ALA A 24 24.73 17.02 11.49
N MET A 25 25.73 16.23 11.87
CA MET A 25 25.63 14.76 11.98
C MET A 25 25.47 14.33 13.44
N SER A 26 24.69 13.27 13.64
CA SER A 26 24.57 12.53 14.91
C SER A 26 25.28 11.18 14.85
N CYS A 27 25.52 10.65 13.65
CA CYS A 27 26.30 9.43 13.41
C CYS A 27 27.77 9.74 13.08
N LYS A 28 28.64 8.73 13.16
CA LYS A 28 30.08 8.85 12.81
C LYS A 28 30.37 8.99 11.33
N THR A 29 29.44 8.57 10.46
CA THR A 29 29.57 8.66 8.99
C THR A 29 28.27 9.13 8.35
N TRP A 30 28.37 9.79 7.18
CA TRP A 30 27.20 10.16 6.39
C TRP A 30 26.37 8.96 5.92
N GLN A 31 26.98 7.79 5.73
CA GLN A 31 26.25 6.58 5.32
C GLN A 31 25.36 6.06 6.46
N ALA A 32 25.85 6.06 7.71
CA ALA A 32 25.05 5.72 8.88
C ALA A 32 24.00 6.80 9.18
N GLU A 33 24.38 8.07 9.04
CA GLU A 33 23.46 9.22 9.17
C GLU A 33 22.31 9.13 8.15
N ALA A 34 22.61 8.78 6.89
CA ALA A 34 21.62 8.59 5.85
C ALA A 34 20.64 7.46 6.20
N ALA A 35 21.14 6.31 6.67
CA ALA A 35 20.28 5.20 7.09
C ALA A 35 19.37 5.61 8.27
N MET A 36 19.91 6.32 9.25
CA MET A 36 19.14 6.82 10.40
C MET A 36 18.07 7.83 9.96
N ARG A 37 18.45 8.82 9.13
CA ARG A 37 17.51 9.81 8.60
C ARG A 37 16.42 9.14 7.79
N MET A 38 16.75 8.20 6.92
CA MET A 38 15.73 7.52 6.12
C MET A 38 14.82 6.60 6.95
N LEU A 39 15.34 5.95 8.00
CA LEU A 39 14.51 5.24 8.98
C LEU A 39 13.50 6.19 9.64
N MET A 40 13.95 7.36 10.07
CA MET A 40 13.10 8.36 10.71
C MET A 40 12.14 9.02 9.72
N ASN A 41 12.53 9.22 8.46
CA ASN A 41 11.67 9.72 7.38
C ASN A 41 10.51 8.76 7.11
N ASN A 42 10.77 7.45 7.16
CA ASN A 42 9.73 6.43 7.04
C ASN A 42 8.65 6.53 8.14
N LEU A 43 8.90 7.25 9.25
CA LEU A 43 7.98 7.45 10.36
C LEU A 43 7.56 8.92 10.54
N ASP A 44 7.91 9.79 9.59
CA ASP A 44 7.44 11.18 9.61
C ASP A 44 5.91 11.18 9.45
N PRO A 45 5.13 11.92 10.27
CA PRO A 45 3.67 12.01 10.10
C PRO A 45 3.23 12.45 8.71
N GLU A 46 4.04 13.26 8.01
CA GLU A 46 3.76 13.68 6.64
C GLU A 46 3.96 12.55 5.61
N VAL A 47 4.70 11.50 5.98
CA VAL A 47 5.09 10.40 5.10
C VAL A 47 4.30 9.13 5.41
N ALA A 48 4.31 8.67 6.65
CA ALA A 48 3.74 7.40 7.08
C ALA A 48 2.22 7.44 7.25
N GLU A 49 1.56 6.30 7.05
CA GLU A 49 0.13 6.16 7.26
C GLU A 49 -0.28 6.07 8.74
N HIS A 50 0.54 5.45 9.60
CA HIS A 50 0.33 5.25 11.04
C HIS A 50 1.66 5.17 11.82
N PRO A 51 2.43 6.26 11.89
CA PRO A 51 3.78 6.25 12.47
C PRO A 51 3.81 5.92 13.96
N GLU A 52 2.75 6.22 14.71
CA GLU A 52 2.59 5.91 16.15
C GLU A 52 2.72 4.42 16.45
N SER A 53 2.34 3.57 15.49
CA SER A 53 2.44 2.10 15.54
C SER A 53 3.58 1.55 14.68
N LEU A 54 4.52 2.40 14.26
CA LEU A 54 5.64 2.09 13.35
C LEU A 54 5.22 1.67 11.94
N ILE A 55 3.93 1.84 11.59
CA ILE A 55 3.38 1.44 10.30
C ILE A 55 3.59 2.55 9.28
N VAL A 56 4.27 2.19 8.20
CA VAL A 56 4.59 3.08 7.09
C VAL A 56 3.47 3.04 6.04
N TYR A 57 3.15 1.85 5.49
CA TYR A 57 2.09 1.66 4.49
C TYR A 57 1.74 0.17 4.29
N GLY A 58 0.70 -0.10 3.48
CA GLY A 58 0.41 -1.43 2.94
C GLY A 58 -0.09 -2.43 3.99
N GLY A 59 -1.19 -2.09 4.68
CA GLY A 59 -1.63 -2.83 5.86
C GLY A 59 -0.72 -2.50 7.04
N ARG A 60 0.08 -3.47 7.49
CA ARG A 60 1.00 -3.34 8.63
C ARG A 60 2.48 -3.35 8.22
N GLY A 61 2.83 -2.77 7.08
CA GLY A 61 4.23 -2.63 6.68
C GLY A 61 4.97 -1.68 7.62
N GLN A 62 5.98 -2.16 8.33
CA GLN A 62 6.61 -1.44 9.45
C GLN A 62 8.06 -1.04 9.19
N ALA A 63 8.50 0.04 9.85
CA ALA A 63 9.89 0.50 9.81
C ALA A 63 10.81 -0.26 10.78
N ALA A 64 10.29 -0.66 11.94
CA ALA A 64 10.97 -1.42 12.98
C ALA A 64 9.98 -2.33 13.72
N ARG A 65 10.46 -3.40 14.37
CA ARG A 65 9.60 -4.43 14.97
C ARG A 65 8.80 -3.91 16.18
N SER A 66 9.43 -3.05 16.97
CA SER A 66 8.90 -2.44 18.18
C SER A 66 9.62 -1.12 18.43
N TRP A 67 9.09 -0.29 19.32
CA TRP A 67 9.75 0.95 19.71
C TRP A 67 11.11 0.71 20.37
N GLU A 68 11.24 -0.34 21.19
CA GLU A 68 12.54 -0.79 21.72
C GLU A 68 13.53 -1.12 20.59
N ALA A 69 13.09 -1.84 19.56
CA ALA A 69 13.93 -2.15 18.42
C ALA A 69 14.30 -0.89 17.61
N PHE A 70 13.37 0.05 17.45
CA PHE A 70 13.61 1.33 16.80
C PHE A 70 14.70 2.11 17.54
N ASP A 71 14.58 2.28 18.86
CA ASP A 71 15.56 3.02 19.67
C ASP A 71 16.94 2.36 19.62
N ALA A 72 16.98 1.02 19.73
CA ALA A 72 18.23 0.27 19.61
C ALA A 72 18.88 0.40 18.21
N ILE A 73 18.09 0.49 17.14
CA ILE A 73 18.61 0.74 15.78
C ILE A 73 19.23 2.14 15.71
N VAL A 74 18.52 3.16 16.20
CA VAL A 74 18.99 4.56 16.18
C VAL A 74 20.29 4.68 16.97
N GLU A 75 20.34 4.16 18.20
CA GLU A 75 21.54 4.18 19.04
C GLU A 75 22.71 3.44 18.35
N THR A 76 22.44 2.29 17.74
CA THR A 76 23.48 1.51 17.06
C THR A 76 24.02 2.25 15.84
N LEU A 77 23.16 2.90 15.04
CA LEU A 77 23.59 3.71 13.89
C LEU A 77 24.42 4.93 14.31
N GLN A 78 24.11 5.55 15.45
CA GLN A 78 24.88 6.68 15.97
C GLN A 78 26.33 6.30 16.33
N ARG A 79 26.52 5.11 16.90
CA ARG A 79 27.86 4.64 17.32
C ARG A 79 28.62 3.83 16.26
N LEU A 80 27.97 3.39 15.17
CA LEU A 80 28.51 2.49 14.15
C LEU A 80 29.81 3.04 13.53
N GLU A 81 30.88 2.25 13.53
CA GLU A 81 32.15 2.65 12.94
C GLU A 81 32.14 2.56 11.40
N PRO A 82 33.06 3.27 10.70
CA PRO A 82 33.12 3.27 9.24
C PRO A 82 33.32 1.90 8.59
N ASP A 83 33.96 0.96 9.30
CA ASP A 83 34.23 -0.41 8.86
C ASP A 83 33.34 -1.45 9.55
N GLU A 84 32.19 -1.04 10.08
CA GLU A 84 31.18 -1.92 10.67
C GLU A 84 29.90 -1.99 9.83
N THR A 85 29.17 -3.10 9.99
CA THR A 85 27.86 -3.35 9.38
C THR A 85 26.87 -3.79 10.45
N LEU A 86 25.75 -3.07 10.58
CA LEU A 86 24.59 -3.43 11.39
C LEU A 86 23.77 -4.51 10.67
N LEU A 87 23.40 -5.57 11.40
CA LEU A 87 22.48 -6.62 10.95
C LEU A 87 21.09 -6.38 11.53
N VAL A 88 20.08 -6.22 10.66
CA VAL A 88 18.67 -6.07 11.04
C VAL A 88 17.89 -7.30 10.58
N GLN A 89 17.31 -8.02 11.53
CA GLN A 89 16.46 -9.19 11.27
C GLN A 89 15.02 -8.82 11.59
N SER A 90 14.12 -8.86 10.61
CA SER A 90 12.71 -8.46 10.74
C SER A 90 12.53 -7.23 11.66
N GLY A 91 13.18 -6.13 11.29
CA GLY A 91 13.12 -4.85 12.01
C GLY A 91 13.72 -4.81 13.42
N LYS A 92 14.55 -5.79 13.82
CA LYS A 92 15.28 -5.81 15.09
C LYS A 92 16.79 -5.78 14.84
N PRO A 93 17.57 -4.94 15.55
CA PRO A 93 19.01 -4.95 15.46
C PRO A 93 19.55 -6.19 16.21
N VAL A 94 20.23 -7.10 15.51
CA VAL A 94 20.66 -8.40 16.10
C VAL A 94 22.17 -8.54 16.24
N GLY A 95 22.95 -7.66 15.61
CA GLY A 95 24.40 -7.68 15.75
C GLY A 95 25.07 -6.60 14.92
N VAL A 96 26.32 -6.32 15.26
CA VAL A 96 27.23 -5.48 14.49
C VAL A 96 28.46 -6.33 14.21
N VAL A 97 28.91 -6.34 12.95
CA VAL A 97 30.09 -7.11 12.53
C VAL A 97 31.09 -6.20 11.85
N LYS A 98 32.38 -6.50 12.03
CA LYS A 98 33.46 -5.80 11.33
C LYS A 98 33.50 -6.26 9.88
N THR A 99 33.49 -5.30 8.96
CA THR A 99 33.57 -5.48 7.52
C THR A 99 34.66 -4.56 6.94
N THR A 100 34.33 -3.69 5.99
CA THR A 100 35.25 -2.73 5.36
C THR A 100 34.49 -1.44 5.07
N ALA A 101 35.21 -0.32 4.86
CA ALA A 101 34.59 0.97 4.55
C ALA A 101 33.69 0.96 3.30
N ASP A 102 33.97 0.09 2.33
CA ASP A 102 33.18 -0.02 1.09
C ASP A 102 31.98 -0.98 1.21
N SER A 103 31.86 -1.71 2.32
CA SER A 103 30.72 -2.59 2.59
C SER A 103 29.45 -1.79 2.94
N PRO A 104 28.24 -2.38 2.81
CA PRO A 104 27.03 -1.75 3.31
C PRO A 104 27.11 -1.49 4.82
N ARG A 105 26.62 -0.33 5.28
CA ARG A 105 26.51 -0.03 6.72
C ARG A 105 25.40 -0.80 7.42
N VAL A 106 24.38 -1.22 6.66
CA VAL A 106 23.23 -1.98 7.18
C VAL A 106 22.89 -3.10 6.22
N MET A 107 22.69 -4.30 6.74
CA MET A 107 22.13 -5.44 6.01
C MET A 107 20.81 -5.85 6.66
N ILE A 108 19.76 -5.97 5.86
CA ILE A 108 18.39 -6.16 6.34
C ILE A 108 17.80 -7.43 5.73
N ALA A 109 17.26 -8.29 6.57
CA ALA A 109 16.48 -9.46 6.16
C ALA A 109 15.14 -9.47 6.92
N ASN A 110 14.07 -9.03 6.27
CA ASN A 110 12.74 -8.93 6.87
C ASN A 110 11.78 -9.98 6.32
N SER A 111 10.92 -10.52 7.19
CA SER A 111 9.76 -11.34 6.82
C SER A 111 10.05 -12.64 6.06
N ASN A 112 11.32 -13.07 6.03
CA ASN A 112 11.71 -14.32 5.39
C ASN A 112 11.24 -15.52 6.21
N LEU A 113 10.55 -16.45 5.55
CA LEU A 113 10.11 -17.73 6.10
C LEU A 113 10.57 -18.85 5.16
N VAL A 114 10.90 -20.00 5.71
CA VAL A 114 11.18 -21.19 4.91
C VAL A 114 9.91 -21.53 4.10
N PRO A 115 9.99 -21.89 2.80
CA PRO A 115 8.83 -21.88 1.92
C PRO A 115 7.60 -22.66 2.40
N HIS A 116 7.79 -23.81 3.06
CA HIS A 116 6.68 -24.58 3.64
C HIS A 116 5.88 -23.80 4.69
N TRP A 117 6.54 -22.90 5.42
CA TRP A 117 5.97 -22.03 6.44
C TRP A 117 5.70 -20.61 5.93
N GLY A 118 5.82 -20.37 4.62
CA GLY A 118 5.54 -19.07 3.99
C GLY A 118 4.04 -18.75 3.92
N THR A 119 3.32 -18.90 5.03
CA THR A 119 1.87 -18.70 5.14
C THR A 119 1.54 -17.53 6.07
N GLN A 120 0.37 -16.92 5.86
CA GLN A 120 -0.13 -15.83 6.69
C GLN A 120 -0.32 -16.26 8.14
N GLU A 121 -0.86 -17.47 8.36
CA GLU A 121 -1.09 -18.03 9.68
C GLU A 121 0.20 -18.15 10.50
N HIS A 122 1.27 -18.70 9.91
CA HIS A 122 2.53 -18.85 10.61
C HIS A 122 3.24 -17.50 10.81
N PHE A 123 3.11 -16.58 9.85
CA PHE A 123 3.57 -15.21 10.03
C PHE A 123 2.90 -14.55 11.25
N ASP A 124 1.57 -14.67 11.38
CA ASP A 124 0.78 -14.09 12.47
C ASP A 124 1.11 -14.73 13.82
N GLU A 125 1.30 -16.05 13.85
CA GLU A 125 1.77 -16.77 15.03
C GLU A 125 3.11 -16.21 15.54
N LEU A 126 4.08 -16.00 14.65
CA LEU A 126 5.39 -15.45 15.00
C LEU A 126 5.32 -13.96 15.37
N ALA A 127 4.47 -13.19 14.70
CA ALA A 127 4.25 -11.78 15.03
C ALA A 127 3.66 -11.63 16.44
N ALA A 128 2.67 -12.45 16.81
CA ALA A 128 2.07 -12.47 18.15
C ALA A 128 3.08 -12.88 19.25
N LYS A 129 4.16 -13.57 18.89
CA LYS A 129 5.28 -13.90 19.80
C LYS A 129 6.38 -12.82 19.81
N GLY A 130 6.23 -11.71 19.08
CA GLY A 130 7.25 -10.66 18.94
C GLY A 130 8.48 -11.10 18.10
N LEU A 131 8.35 -12.16 17.31
CA LEU A 131 9.44 -12.74 16.51
C LEU A 131 9.43 -12.26 15.05
N MET A 132 8.38 -11.55 14.62
CA MET A 132 8.19 -11.16 13.23
C MET A 132 7.81 -9.69 13.08
N MET A 133 8.15 -9.14 11.91
CA MET A 133 7.74 -7.82 11.42
C MET A 133 7.40 -7.98 9.94
N TYR A 134 6.37 -7.29 9.46
CA TYR A 134 6.09 -7.22 8.02
C TYR A 134 6.88 -6.04 7.43
N GLY A 135 7.89 -6.34 6.64
CA GLY A 135 8.77 -5.30 6.06
C GLY A 135 8.18 -4.59 4.85
N GLN A 136 7.10 -5.12 4.25
CA GLN A 136 6.67 -4.73 2.91
C GLN A 136 7.91 -4.72 1.97
N MET A 137 8.03 -3.74 1.07
CA MET A 137 9.19 -3.50 0.24
C MET A 137 10.03 -2.38 0.84
N THR A 138 9.47 -1.17 0.94
CA THR A 138 10.23 0.04 1.34
C THR A 138 9.97 0.50 2.78
N ALA A 139 9.05 -0.15 3.49
CA ALA A 139 8.75 0.16 4.89
C ALA A 139 9.92 -0.28 5.79
N GLY A 140 10.25 -1.57 5.78
CA GLY A 140 11.31 -2.15 6.61
C GLY A 140 12.73 -1.99 6.05
N SER A 141 12.87 -1.39 4.86
CA SER A 141 14.15 -1.10 4.22
C SER A 141 14.47 0.40 4.13
N TRP A 142 13.62 1.24 4.73
CA TRP A 142 13.88 2.65 4.98
C TRP A 142 14.13 3.46 3.70
N ILE A 143 13.22 3.36 2.73
CA ILE A 143 13.29 4.15 1.49
C ILE A 143 11.89 4.53 0.96
N TYR A 144 10.95 4.69 1.87
CA TYR A 144 9.62 5.18 1.55
C TYR A 144 9.64 6.71 1.51
N ILE A 145 9.00 7.27 0.49
CA ILE A 145 8.98 8.72 0.20
C ILE A 145 7.53 9.20 0.02
N GLY A 146 6.62 8.60 0.78
CA GLY A 146 5.19 8.84 0.67
C GLY A 146 4.61 8.29 -0.64
N THR A 147 3.41 8.78 -0.97
CA THR A 147 2.64 8.39 -2.15
C THR A 147 3.42 8.54 -3.47
N GLN A 148 4.36 9.48 -3.55
CA GLN A 148 5.19 9.70 -4.74
C GLN A 148 5.98 8.45 -5.14
N GLY A 149 6.36 7.61 -4.18
CA GLY A 149 7.20 6.43 -4.42
C GLY A 149 6.62 5.41 -5.42
N ILE A 150 5.30 5.40 -5.63
CA ILE A 150 4.65 4.56 -6.64
C ILE A 150 4.06 5.36 -7.81
N LEU A 151 3.90 6.68 -7.67
CA LEU A 151 3.17 7.53 -8.62
C LEU A 151 3.62 7.32 -10.06
N GLN A 152 4.92 7.32 -10.34
CA GLN A 152 5.42 7.10 -11.70
C GLN A 152 5.05 5.71 -12.24
N GLY A 153 5.13 4.66 -11.43
CA GLY A 153 4.75 3.31 -11.85
C GLY A 153 3.27 3.19 -12.19
N THR A 154 2.41 3.86 -11.40
CA THR A 154 0.97 3.95 -11.65
C THR A 154 0.67 4.79 -12.88
N PHE A 155 1.32 5.93 -13.04
CA PHE A 155 1.23 6.75 -14.23
C PHE A 155 1.61 5.95 -15.48
N GLU A 156 2.74 5.24 -15.49
CA GLU A 156 3.19 4.46 -16.65
C GLU A 156 2.26 3.28 -16.96
N THR A 157 1.64 2.68 -15.95
CA THR A 157 0.65 1.62 -16.15
C THR A 157 -0.57 2.16 -16.90
N PHE A 158 -1.13 3.28 -16.43
CA PHE A 158 -2.26 3.92 -17.10
C PHE A 158 -1.87 4.52 -18.46
N ALA A 159 -0.67 5.04 -18.61
CA ALA A 159 -0.15 5.56 -19.87
C ALA A 159 -0.01 4.46 -20.93
N GLU A 160 0.48 3.28 -20.53
CA GLU A 160 0.57 2.15 -21.45
C GLU A 160 -0.82 1.58 -21.79
N CYS A 161 -1.73 1.48 -20.80
CA CYS A 161 -3.12 1.14 -21.05
C CYS A 161 -3.76 2.12 -22.06
N ALA A 162 -3.51 3.43 -21.92
CA ALA A 162 -3.93 4.46 -22.85
C ALA A 162 -3.37 4.25 -24.27
N ARG A 163 -2.07 3.97 -24.39
CA ARG A 163 -1.43 3.68 -25.68
C ARG A 163 -2.01 2.44 -26.37
N MET A 164 -2.26 1.38 -25.60
CA MET A 164 -2.75 0.12 -26.15
C MET A 164 -4.24 0.15 -26.53
N HIS A 165 -5.05 0.95 -25.82
CA HIS A 165 -6.51 0.83 -25.90
C HIS A 165 -7.26 2.13 -26.24
N PHE A 166 -6.66 3.30 -26.04
CA PHE A 166 -7.36 4.59 -26.07
C PHE A 166 -6.62 5.67 -26.88
N GLY A 167 -5.74 5.27 -27.80
CA GLY A 167 -5.05 6.22 -28.70
C GLY A 167 -3.98 7.08 -28.02
N GLY A 168 -3.46 6.63 -26.88
CA GLY A 168 -2.34 7.29 -26.17
C GLY A 168 -2.73 8.33 -25.12
N THR A 169 -4.02 8.51 -24.84
CA THR A 169 -4.51 9.38 -23.75
C THR A 169 -5.74 8.76 -23.08
N LEU A 170 -5.99 9.12 -21.82
CA LEU A 170 -7.21 8.78 -21.10
C LEU A 170 -8.31 9.85 -21.18
N SER A 171 -8.11 10.90 -21.98
CA SER A 171 -9.14 11.92 -22.19
C SER A 171 -10.45 11.31 -22.70
N GLY A 172 -11.55 11.58 -22.00
CA GLY A 172 -12.86 10.99 -22.30
C GLY A 172 -13.07 9.56 -21.81
N THR A 173 -12.19 9.07 -20.93
CA THR A 173 -12.33 7.77 -20.27
C THR A 173 -12.59 7.93 -18.76
N LEU A 174 -13.20 6.91 -18.17
CA LEU A 174 -13.40 6.73 -16.74
C LEU A 174 -12.62 5.51 -16.25
N SER A 175 -11.75 5.73 -15.28
CA SER A 175 -11.07 4.68 -14.51
C SER A 175 -11.72 4.52 -13.14
N VAL A 176 -12.04 3.29 -12.74
CA VAL A 176 -12.60 2.96 -11.42
C VAL A 176 -11.63 2.09 -10.63
N THR A 177 -11.47 2.36 -9.35
CA THR A 177 -10.58 1.60 -8.46
C THR A 177 -10.98 1.64 -6.97
N GLY A 178 -10.38 0.78 -6.16
CA GLY A 178 -10.48 0.77 -4.70
C GLY A 178 -9.13 0.98 -4.01
N GLY A 179 -9.17 1.49 -2.78
CA GLY A 179 -8.03 1.69 -1.89
C GLY A 179 -7.26 2.98 -2.15
N CYS A 180 -7.42 3.96 -1.25
CA CYS A 180 -6.79 5.29 -1.26
C CYS A 180 -5.75 5.47 -0.14
N GLY A 181 -5.10 4.39 0.30
CA GLY A 181 -4.03 4.44 1.32
C GLY A 181 -2.69 4.97 0.79
N GLY A 182 -1.59 4.70 1.52
CA GLY A 182 -0.20 5.13 1.19
C GLY A 182 0.19 5.03 -0.29
N MET A 183 -0.03 3.86 -0.89
CA MET A 183 0.27 3.60 -2.29
C MET A 183 -0.96 3.79 -3.19
N GLY A 184 -2.12 3.33 -2.70
CA GLY A 184 -3.42 3.44 -3.36
C GLY A 184 -3.83 4.86 -3.74
N GLY A 185 -3.46 5.83 -2.91
CA GLY A 185 -3.72 7.24 -3.14
C GLY A 185 -2.96 7.85 -4.32
N ALA A 186 -2.02 7.14 -4.94
CA ALA A 186 -1.38 7.60 -6.17
C ALA A 186 -2.24 7.40 -7.42
N GLN A 187 -3.25 6.52 -7.34
CA GLN A 187 -4.10 6.16 -8.49
C GLN A 187 -4.86 7.33 -9.09
N PRO A 188 -5.52 8.22 -8.31
CA PRO A 188 -6.32 9.28 -8.90
C PRO A 188 -5.45 10.27 -9.66
N LEU A 189 -4.35 10.74 -9.05
CA LEU A 189 -3.37 11.61 -9.72
C LEU A 189 -2.73 10.94 -10.95
N ALA A 190 -2.42 9.63 -10.90
CA ALA A 190 -1.87 8.93 -12.06
C ALA A 190 -2.84 8.90 -13.25
N VAL A 191 -4.14 8.76 -13.00
CA VAL A 191 -5.18 8.79 -14.02
C VAL A 191 -5.36 10.20 -14.58
N THR A 192 -5.42 11.23 -13.73
CA THR A 192 -5.61 12.62 -14.17
C THR A 192 -4.39 13.15 -14.91
N LEU A 193 -3.17 12.75 -14.55
CA LEU A 193 -1.95 13.04 -15.33
C LEU A 193 -1.97 12.41 -16.73
N ASN A 194 -2.73 11.34 -16.94
CA ASN A 194 -2.98 10.75 -18.26
C ASN A 194 -4.21 11.35 -18.97
N GLY A 195 -4.88 12.32 -18.34
CA GLY A 195 -6.02 13.07 -18.87
C GLY A 195 -7.39 12.46 -18.61
N GLY A 196 -7.50 11.39 -17.81
CA GLY A 196 -8.74 10.68 -17.55
C GLY A 196 -9.49 11.14 -16.31
N ALA A 197 -10.77 10.76 -16.22
CA ALA A 197 -11.54 10.85 -14.99
C ALA A 197 -11.30 9.61 -14.11
N CYS A 198 -11.28 9.79 -12.79
CA CYS A 198 -11.10 8.69 -11.84
C CYS A 198 -12.23 8.67 -10.80
N LEU A 199 -12.77 7.50 -10.51
CA LEU A 199 -13.60 7.24 -9.33
C LEU A 199 -12.89 6.24 -8.43
N ILE A 200 -12.65 6.62 -7.18
CA ILE A 200 -11.94 5.80 -6.20
C ILE A 200 -12.77 5.63 -4.92
N ALA A 201 -12.87 4.41 -4.42
CA ALA A 201 -13.48 4.11 -3.12
C ALA A 201 -12.43 3.81 -2.05
N ASP A 202 -12.62 4.34 -0.84
CA ASP A 202 -11.94 3.86 0.36
C ASP A 202 -12.92 3.88 1.54
N VAL A 203 -12.91 2.84 2.37
CA VAL A 203 -13.80 2.76 3.54
C VAL A 203 -13.39 3.72 4.65
N ASP A 204 -12.12 4.10 4.71
CA ASP A 204 -11.58 5.01 5.71
C ASP A 204 -11.53 6.43 5.14
N ARG A 205 -12.49 7.24 5.56
CA ARG A 205 -12.60 8.66 5.19
C ARG A 205 -11.29 9.43 5.39
N SER A 206 -10.55 9.15 6.46
CA SER A 206 -9.31 9.88 6.76
C SER A 206 -8.25 9.71 5.66
N ARG A 207 -8.29 8.61 4.89
CA ARG A 207 -7.41 8.38 3.74
C ARG A 207 -7.74 9.30 2.58
N LEU A 208 -9.03 9.46 2.28
CA LEU A 208 -9.51 10.35 1.22
C LEU A 208 -9.21 11.81 1.58
N ASP A 209 -9.48 12.22 2.82
CA ASP A 209 -9.18 13.58 3.29
C ASP A 209 -7.68 13.90 3.18
N ARG A 210 -6.81 12.96 3.53
CA ARG A 210 -5.35 13.12 3.36
C ARG A 210 -4.97 13.31 1.89
N ARG A 211 -5.54 12.53 0.97
CA ARG A 211 -5.23 12.65 -0.47
C ARG A 211 -5.78 13.94 -1.06
N LEU A 212 -6.91 14.42 -0.56
CA LEU A 212 -7.44 15.73 -0.91
C LEU A 212 -6.50 16.85 -0.44
N ALA A 213 -6.03 16.79 0.81
CA ALA A 213 -5.09 17.77 1.36
C ALA A 213 -3.73 17.79 0.62
N ASP A 214 -3.25 16.61 0.21
CA ASP A 214 -1.97 16.45 -0.50
C ASP A 214 -2.09 16.65 -2.03
N ASN A 215 -3.28 17.00 -2.55
CA ASN A 215 -3.58 17.16 -3.99
C ASN A 215 -3.34 15.90 -4.83
N TYR A 216 -3.56 14.72 -4.25
CA TYR A 216 -3.61 13.43 -4.95
C TYR A 216 -5.04 13.01 -5.34
N LEU A 217 -6.04 13.71 -4.80
CA LEU A 217 -7.47 13.57 -5.08
C LEU A 217 -8.07 14.98 -5.24
N ASP A 218 -9.01 15.18 -6.18
CA ASP A 218 -9.59 16.50 -6.48
C ASP A 218 -10.93 16.75 -5.77
N GLU A 219 -11.84 15.77 -5.81
CA GLU A 219 -13.19 15.89 -5.29
C GLU A 219 -13.51 14.74 -4.32
N LEU A 220 -14.36 15.02 -3.34
CA LEU A 220 -14.88 14.03 -2.41
C LEU A 220 -16.40 14.15 -2.35
N VAL A 221 -17.09 13.05 -2.65
CA VAL A 221 -18.55 12.99 -2.74
C VAL A 221 -19.03 11.91 -1.77
N GLU A 222 -19.96 12.27 -0.88
CA GLU A 222 -20.43 11.39 0.22
C GLU A 222 -21.42 10.32 -0.27
N ASP A 223 -22.28 10.70 -1.21
CA ASP A 223 -23.32 9.82 -1.75
C ASP A 223 -22.77 9.02 -2.94
N LEU A 224 -23.02 7.70 -2.92
CA LEU A 224 -22.49 6.79 -3.93
C LEU A 224 -23.04 7.08 -5.32
N ASP A 225 -24.35 7.34 -5.44
CA ASP A 225 -24.97 7.56 -6.74
C ASP A 225 -24.52 8.89 -7.34
N ALA A 226 -24.40 9.93 -6.52
CA ALA A 226 -23.84 11.22 -6.90
C ALA A 226 -22.36 11.11 -7.30
N ALA A 227 -21.57 10.27 -6.62
CA ALA A 227 -20.16 10.05 -6.97
C ALA A 227 -20.03 9.36 -8.35
N ILE A 228 -20.88 8.36 -8.62
CA ILE A 228 -20.96 7.69 -9.93
C ILE A 228 -21.39 8.69 -11.01
N ASP A 229 -22.42 9.49 -10.76
CA ASP A 229 -22.92 10.49 -11.71
C ASP A 229 -21.85 11.53 -12.04
N ARG A 230 -21.16 12.03 -11.01
CA ARG A 230 -20.08 13.00 -11.18
C ARG A 230 -18.94 12.43 -12.02
N ALA A 231 -18.54 11.19 -11.78
CA ALA A 231 -17.49 10.53 -12.54
C ALA A 231 -17.86 10.34 -14.03
N ILE A 232 -19.13 10.02 -14.32
CA ILE A 232 -19.66 9.92 -15.69
C ILE A 232 -19.69 11.30 -16.37
N GLU A 233 -20.10 12.34 -15.64
CA GLU A 233 -20.11 13.72 -16.13
C GLU A 233 -18.70 14.18 -16.54
N LEU A 234 -17.72 13.95 -15.65
CA LEU A 234 -16.30 14.29 -15.89
C LEU A 234 -15.74 13.57 -17.12
N LYS A 235 -16.08 12.29 -17.29
CA LYS A 235 -15.76 11.52 -18.51
C LYS A 235 -16.34 12.21 -19.75
N ALA A 236 -17.63 12.56 -19.74
CA ALA A 236 -18.30 13.19 -20.89
C ALA A 236 -17.69 14.57 -21.22
N GLN A 237 -17.29 15.32 -20.20
CA GLN A 237 -16.63 16.63 -20.34
C GLN A 237 -15.15 16.52 -20.74
N ARG A 238 -14.58 15.30 -20.78
CA ARG A 238 -13.14 15.05 -20.97
C ARG A 238 -12.28 15.78 -19.94
N SER A 239 -12.79 15.92 -18.72
CA SER A 239 -12.10 16.57 -17.62
C SER A 239 -11.18 15.57 -16.90
N ALA A 240 -9.93 15.97 -16.71
CA ALA A 240 -8.95 15.22 -15.94
C ALA A 240 -9.15 15.50 -14.45
N THR A 241 -10.13 14.83 -13.84
CA THR A 241 -10.54 15.08 -12.45
C THR A 241 -10.87 13.76 -11.76
N SER A 242 -10.51 13.68 -10.48
CA SER A 242 -10.70 12.52 -9.63
C SER A 242 -11.75 12.74 -8.55
N VAL A 243 -12.58 11.72 -8.33
CA VAL A 243 -13.67 11.71 -7.35
C VAL A 243 -13.45 10.56 -6.37
N GLY A 244 -13.39 10.91 -5.09
CA GLY A 244 -13.35 9.96 -3.98
C GLY A 244 -14.74 9.70 -3.43
N TRP A 245 -14.99 8.48 -2.99
CA TRP A 245 -16.20 8.12 -2.24
C TRP A 245 -15.83 7.32 -0.97
N PRO A 246 -16.28 7.76 0.23
CA PRO A 246 -15.99 7.07 1.49
C PRO A 246 -16.89 5.84 1.66
N GLY A 247 -16.49 4.71 1.09
CA GLY A 247 -17.28 3.48 1.13
C GLY A 247 -16.57 2.24 0.61
N ASN A 248 -17.27 1.11 0.65
CA ASN A 248 -16.70 -0.18 0.28
C ASN A 248 -16.68 -0.37 -1.24
N ALA A 249 -15.51 -0.70 -1.81
CA ALA A 249 -15.33 -0.93 -3.24
C ALA A 249 -16.30 -1.99 -3.79
N VAL A 250 -16.64 -3.03 -3.02
CA VAL A 250 -17.63 -4.04 -3.43
C VAL A 250 -19.00 -3.40 -3.65
N THR A 251 -19.46 -2.56 -2.72
CA THR A 251 -20.72 -1.83 -2.82
C THR A 251 -20.73 -0.90 -4.03
N MET A 252 -19.61 -0.19 -4.28
CA MET A 252 -19.49 0.68 -5.46
C MET A 252 -19.62 -0.12 -6.76
N LEU A 253 -18.87 -1.21 -6.92
CA LEU A 253 -18.91 -2.01 -8.14
C LEU A 253 -20.27 -2.69 -8.35
N GLN A 254 -20.89 -3.20 -7.29
CA GLN A 254 -22.25 -3.74 -7.35
C GLN A 254 -23.26 -2.69 -7.80
N ARG A 255 -23.17 -1.47 -7.25
CA ARG A 255 -24.05 -0.37 -7.64
C ARG A 255 -23.88 0.03 -9.11
N MET A 256 -22.64 0.07 -9.60
CA MET A 256 -22.37 0.30 -11.02
C MET A 256 -22.96 -0.80 -11.90
N ILE A 257 -22.83 -2.06 -11.48
CA ILE A 257 -23.41 -3.23 -12.17
C ILE A 257 -24.93 -3.10 -12.27
N GLU A 258 -25.61 -2.78 -11.17
CA GLU A 258 -27.07 -2.57 -11.09
C GLU A 258 -27.53 -1.44 -12.02
N ARG A 259 -26.76 -0.34 -12.07
CA ARG A 259 -27.06 0.83 -12.90
C ARG A 259 -26.68 0.66 -14.36
N GLY A 260 -26.08 -0.47 -14.75
CA GLY A 260 -25.59 -0.69 -16.11
C GLY A 260 -24.42 0.21 -16.51
N VAL A 261 -23.70 0.78 -15.54
CA VAL A 261 -22.54 1.66 -15.78
C VAL A 261 -21.30 0.78 -15.94
N THR A 262 -20.58 0.96 -17.04
CA THR A 262 -19.31 0.26 -17.31
C THR A 262 -18.20 1.30 -17.46
N PRO A 263 -17.17 1.29 -16.60
CA PRO A 263 -15.99 2.14 -16.78
C PRO A 263 -15.14 1.64 -17.95
N ASP A 264 -14.27 2.50 -18.48
CA ASP A 264 -13.35 2.10 -19.55
C ASP A 264 -12.19 1.29 -18.99
N ILE A 265 -11.74 1.61 -17.77
CA ILE A 265 -10.63 0.95 -17.07
C ILE A 265 -11.07 0.58 -15.65
N LEU A 266 -10.72 -0.62 -15.20
CA LEU A 266 -11.03 -1.11 -13.87
C LEU A 266 -9.81 -1.75 -13.23
N THR A 267 -9.50 -1.38 -11.99
CA THR A 267 -8.45 -2.02 -11.21
C THR A 267 -8.75 -1.95 -9.72
N ASP A 268 -7.83 -2.40 -8.88
CA ASP A 268 -7.96 -2.33 -7.42
C ASP A 268 -6.57 -2.25 -6.75
N GLN A 269 -6.47 -1.43 -5.70
CA GLN A 269 -5.29 -1.31 -4.86
C GLN A 269 -5.63 -1.27 -3.35
N THR A 270 -6.75 -1.89 -2.95
CA THR A 270 -6.97 -2.22 -1.53
C THR A 270 -5.82 -3.08 -1.00
N SER A 271 -5.64 -3.15 0.33
CA SER A 271 -4.59 -4.00 0.92
C SER A 271 -5.03 -5.46 1.05
N ALA A 272 -5.52 -6.06 -0.05
CA ALA A 272 -5.99 -7.44 -0.13
C ALA A 272 -4.90 -8.50 0.21
N HIS A 273 -3.63 -8.10 0.20
CA HIS A 273 -2.53 -8.96 0.63
C HIS A 273 -2.58 -9.29 2.12
N ASP A 274 -3.24 -8.48 2.95
CA ASP A 274 -3.43 -8.71 4.38
C ASP A 274 -4.94 -8.76 4.73
N PRO A 275 -5.55 -9.95 4.76
CA PRO A 275 -6.99 -10.11 5.04
C PRO A 275 -7.42 -9.66 6.44
N LEU A 276 -6.49 -9.57 7.39
CA LEU A 276 -6.82 -9.15 8.74
C LEU A 276 -6.73 -7.64 8.89
N GLN A 277 -5.68 -7.00 8.37
CA GLN A 277 -5.46 -5.57 8.60
C GLN A 277 -5.85 -4.68 7.43
N GLY A 278 -5.85 -5.21 6.21
CA GLY A 278 -5.81 -4.42 4.99
C GLY A 278 -7.13 -4.33 4.20
N TYR A 279 -8.11 -5.18 4.50
CA TYR A 279 -9.33 -5.25 3.71
C TYR A 279 -10.57 -5.33 4.60
N CYS A 280 -11.44 -4.34 4.47
CA CYS A 280 -12.69 -4.24 5.23
C CYS A 280 -13.80 -5.09 4.58
N PRO A 281 -14.41 -6.03 5.32
CA PRO A 281 -15.57 -6.76 4.84
C PRO A 281 -16.72 -5.82 4.44
N VAL A 282 -17.50 -6.22 3.42
CA VAL A 282 -18.64 -5.44 2.92
C VAL A 282 -19.77 -5.33 3.95
N GLU A 283 -19.81 -6.26 4.91
CA GLU A 283 -20.78 -6.31 6.01
C GLU A 283 -20.54 -5.25 7.09
N TYR A 284 -19.39 -4.55 7.07
CA TYR A 284 -19.00 -3.62 8.12
C TYR A 284 -18.75 -2.19 7.60
N THR A 285 -19.13 -1.21 8.42
CA THR A 285 -18.50 0.12 8.35
C THR A 285 -17.05 0.05 8.82
N TYR A 286 -16.28 1.09 8.56
CA TYR A 286 -14.89 1.16 9.00
C TYR A 286 -14.73 1.01 10.52
N GLU A 287 -15.59 1.65 11.31
CA GLU A 287 -15.60 1.61 12.78
C GLU A 287 -15.95 0.20 13.27
N GLN A 288 -17.01 -0.40 12.71
CA GLN A 288 -17.40 -1.78 13.02
C GLN A 288 -16.29 -2.77 12.70
N ALA A 289 -15.56 -2.54 11.59
CA ALA A 289 -14.44 -3.38 11.20
C ALA A 289 -13.26 -3.27 12.17
N ARG A 290 -13.02 -2.11 12.80
CA ARG A 290 -12.00 -1.97 13.85
C ARG A 290 -12.35 -2.84 15.07
N GLU A 291 -13.57 -2.74 15.57
CA GLU A 291 -14.03 -3.52 16.73
C GLU A 291 -14.09 -5.03 16.43
N ALA A 292 -14.56 -5.40 15.24
CA ALA A 292 -14.69 -6.80 14.84
C ALA A 292 -13.34 -7.52 14.75
N ARG A 293 -12.29 -6.83 14.29
CA ARG A 293 -10.91 -7.37 14.20
C ARG A 293 -10.36 -7.80 15.56
N GLU A 294 -10.61 -6.99 16.59
CA GLU A 294 -10.12 -7.26 17.94
C GLU A 294 -10.91 -8.36 18.63
N ARG A 295 -12.23 -8.42 18.37
CA ARG A 295 -13.14 -9.38 19.00
C ARG A 295 -12.96 -10.80 18.48
N ASP A 296 -12.89 -10.99 17.15
CA ASP A 296 -12.69 -12.30 16.53
C ASP A 296 -11.97 -12.16 15.18
N ALA A 297 -10.63 -12.17 15.25
CA ALA A 297 -9.77 -12.05 14.09
C ALA A 297 -9.99 -13.14 13.04
N ALA A 298 -10.36 -14.36 13.45
CA ALA A 298 -10.60 -15.47 12.54
C ALA A 298 -11.92 -15.29 11.77
N ALA A 299 -12.99 -14.88 12.46
CA ALA A 299 -14.25 -14.54 11.80
C ALA A 299 -14.10 -13.35 10.86
N TYR A 300 -13.37 -12.31 11.28
CA TYR A 300 -13.10 -11.15 10.45
C TYR A 300 -12.38 -11.53 9.15
N GLN A 301 -11.32 -12.34 9.23
CA GLN A 301 -10.58 -12.78 8.05
C GLN A 301 -11.45 -13.57 7.07
N ARG A 302 -12.34 -14.46 7.56
CA ARG A 302 -13.29 -15.18 6.68
C ARG A 302 -14.20 -14.22 5.91
N LEU A 303 -14.74 -13.21 6.59
CA LEU A 303 -15.60 -12.20 5.94
C LEU A 303 -14.80 -11.33 4.95
N SER A 304 -13.56 -10.99 5.30
CA SER A 304 -12.67 -10.21 4.44
C SER A 304 -12.33 -10.97 3.15
N LEU A 305 -11.95 -12.24 3.26
CA LEU A 305 -11.69 -13.12 2.12
C LEU A 305 -12.94 -13.29 1.25
N ASN A 306 -14.10 -13.57 1.84
CA ASN A 306 -15.36 -13.64 1.09
C ASN A 306 -15.69 -12.32 0.38
N SER A 307 -15.42 -11.17 1.01
CA SER A 307 -15.62 -9.86 0.37
C SER A 307 -14.66 -9.62 -0.79
N MET A 308 -13.40 -10.08 -0.71
CA MET A 308 -12.47 -10.06 -1.85
C MET A 308 -12.95 -10.95 -3.00
N ARG A 309 -13.53 -12.12 -2.71
CA ARG A 309 -14.18 -12.96 -3.72
C ARG A 309 -15.29 -12.19 -4.44
N LEU A 310 -16.21 -11.57 -3.69
CA LEU A 310 -17.29 -10.75 -4.25
C LEU A 310 -16.78 -9.56 -5.08
N HIS A 311 -15.70 -8.92 -4.62
CA HIS A 311 -15.03 -7.85 -5.35
C HIS A 311 -14.55 -8.34 -6.73
N VAL A 312 -13.80 -9.44 -6.76
CA VAL A 312 -13.24 -9.99 -8.00
C VAL A 312 -14.34 -10.51 -8.94
N GLU A 313 -15.41 -11.09 -8.39
CA GLU A 313 -16.60 -11.46 -9.18
C GLU A 313 -17.21 -10.25 -9.89
N ALA A 314 -17.38 -9.13 -9.18
CA ALA A 314 -17.85 -7.87 -9.77
C ALA A 314 -16.86 -7.33 -10.82
N MET A 315 -15.55 -7.42 -10.58
CA MET A 315 -14.54 -7.01 -11.56
C MET A 315 -14.60 -7.84 -12.85
N VAL A 316 -14.80 -9.16 -12.74
CA VAL A 316 -14.96 -10.04 -13.91
C VAL A 316 -16.27 -9.76 -14.65
N GLU A 317 -17.36 -9.48 -13.93
CA GLU A 317 -18.63 -9.09 -14.55
C GLU A 317 -18.49 -7.78 -15.34
N ILE A 318 -17.84 -6.76 -14.77
CA ILE A 318 -17.59 -5.49 -15.45
C ILE A 318 -16.61 -5.66 -16.62
N GLN A 319 -15.61 -6.55 -16.49
CA GLN A 319 -14.71 -6.91 -17.60
C GLN A 319 -15.48 -7.48 -18.79
N LYS A 320 -16.45 -8.38 -18.55
CA LYS A 320 -17.30 -8.96 -19.62
C LYS A 320 -18.11 -7.91 -20.37
N ARG A 321 -18.40 -6.75 -19.74
CA ARG A 321 -19.07 -5.60 -20.35
C ARG A 321 -18.13 -4.70 -21.17
N GLY A 322 -16.83 -4.98 -21.15
CA GLY A 322 -15.84 -4.35 -22.04
C GLY A 322 -14.74 -3.55 -21.34
N ALA A 323 -14.81 -3.38 -20.02
CA ALA A 323 -13.80 -2.65 -19.25
C ALA A 323 -12.40 -3.29 -19.39
N LYS A 324 -11.36 -2.46 -19.50
CA LYS A 324 -9.97 -2.90 -19.43
C LYS A 324 -9.60 -3.15 -17.98
N THR A 325 -9.85 -4.38 -17.53
CA THR A 325 -9.62 -4.80 -16.16
C THR A 325 -8.22 -5.37 -15.97
N PHE A 326 -7.54 -4.99 -14.89
CA PHE A 326 -6.26 -5.59 -14.49
C PHE A 326 -6.07 -5.53 -12.97
N ASP A 327 -5.25 -6.45 -12.46
CA ASP A 327 -4.81 -6.50 -11.06
C ASP A 327 -3.58 -5.62 -10.86
N TYR A 328 -3.60 -4.82 -9.79
CA TYR A 328 -2.54 -3.87 -9.48
C TYR A 328 -1.62 -4.33 -8.33
N GLY A 329 -1.36 -5.63 -8.26
CA GLY A 329 -0.28 -6.18 -7.43
C GLY A 329 -0.59 -6.32 -5.94
N ASN A 330 -1.87 -6.38 -5.56
CA ASN A 330 -2.29 -6.59 -4.17
C ASN A 330 -2.75 -8.03 -3.86
N ASN A 331 -2.62 -8.94 -4.82
CA ASN A 331 -2.94 -10.36 -4.69
C ASN A 331 -4.45 -10.68 -4.56
N ILE A 332 -5.36 -9.73 -4.83
CA ILE A 332 -6.80 -9.92 -4.66
C ILE A 332 -7.36 -11.10 -5.47
N ARG A 333 -6.82 -11.34 -6.67
CA ARG A 333 -7.20 -12.49 -7.50
C ARG A 333 -6.89 -13.83 -6.84
N GLN A 334 -5.73 -13.96 -6.19
CA GLN A 334 -5.39 -15.19 -5.48
C GLN A 334 -6.34 -15.40 -4.30
N ARG A 335 -6.69 -14.34 -3.56
CA ARG A 335 -7.65 -14.42 -2.46
C ARG A 335 -9.02 -14.91 -2.93
N ALA A 336 -9.50 -14.39 -4.04
CA ALA A 336 -10.76 -14.85 -4.65
C ALA A 336 -10.68 -16.31 -5.14
N LEU A 337 -9.53 -16.73 -5.70
CA LEU A 337 -9.32 -18.12 -6.11
C LEU A 337 -9.32 -19.07 -4.91
N ASP A 338 -8.64 -18.70 -3.82
CA ASP A 338 -8.58 -19.48 -2.58
C ASP A 338 -9.99 -19.67 -1.98
N GLU A 339 -10.87 -18.67 -2.14
CA GLU A 339 -12.29 -18.70 -1.77
C GLU A 339 -13.19 -19.37 -2.83
N GLY A 340 -12.61 -20.01 -3.84
CA GLY A 340 -13.31 -20.88 -4.80
C GLY A 340 -13.81 -20.21 -6.08
N PHE A 341 -13.52 -18.92 -6.32
CA PHE A 341 -13.88 -18.28 -7.58
C PHE A 341 -12.87 -18.65 -8.70
N LYS A 342 -13.23 -19.65 -9.50
CA LYS A 342 -12.36 -20.23 -10.54
C LYS A 342 -11.90 -19.24 -11.62
N ASP A 343 -12.72 -18.23 -11.89
CA ASP A 343 -12.44 -17.21 -12.91
C ASP A 343 -11.66 -16.01 -12.36
N ALA A 344 -11.12 -16.09 -11.14
CA ALA A 344 -10.41 -14.97 -10.51
C ALA A 344 -9.22 -14.44 -11.33
N PHE A 345 -8.63 -15.27 -12.19
CA PHE A 345 -7.53 -14.89 -13.09
C PHE A 345 -7.98 -14.53 -14.52
N ALA A 346 -9.27 -14.26 -14.74
CA ALA A 346 -9.80 -13.84 -16.05
C ALA A 346 -9.22 -12.50 -16.56
N PHE A 347 -8.63 -11.70 -15.66
CA PHE A 347 -7.88 -10.49 -16.01
C PHE A 347 -6.40 -10.59 -15.60
N PRO A 348 -5.49 -9.97 -16.37
CA PRO A 348 -4.05 -10.06 -16.13
C PRO A 348 -3.61 -9.18 -14.96
N GLY A 349 -2.38 -9.40 -14.49
CA GLY A 349 -1.69 -8.42 -13.65
C GLY A 349 -1.11 -7.29 -14.49
N PHE A 350 -0.94 -6.12 -13.91
CA PHE A 350 -0.42 -4.95 -14.61
C PHE A 350 1.01 -5.14 -15.17
N VAL A 351 1.84 -5.94 -14.50
CA VAL A 351 3.21 -6.21 -14.97
C VAL A 351 3.22 -6.92 -16.32
N PRO A 352 2.63 -8.13 -16.47
CA PRO A 352 2.58 -8.78 -17.78
C PRO A 352 1.78 -7.98 -18.81
N ALA A 353 0.77 -7.21 -18.39
CA ALA A 353 -0.07 -6.45 -19.31
C ALA A 353 0.63 -5.20 -19.86
N TYR A 354 1.36 -4.45 -19.03
CA TYR A 354 1.77 -3.08 -19.34
C TYR A 354 3.25 -2.77 -19.01
N ILE A 355 3.78 -3.25 -17.89
CA ILE A 355 5.08 -2.76 -17.36
C ILE A 355 6.29 -3.61 -17.78
N ARG A 356 6.10 -4.91 -18.08
CA ARG A 356 7.22 -5.83 -18.38
C ARG A 356 8.19 -5.31 -19.46
N PRO A 357 7.75 -4.67 -20.57
CA PRO A 357 8.68 -4.10 -21.53
C PRO A 357 9.65 -3.06 -20.94
N GLN A 358 9.22 -2.25 -19.96
CA GLN A 358 10.09 -1.29 -19.28
C GLN A 358 11.15 -2.01 -18.43
N PHE A 359 10.77 -3.08 -17.75
CA PHE A 359 11.71 -3.90 -16.97
C PHE A 359 12.79 -4.54 -17.84
N CYS A 360 12.45 -4.96 -19.06
CA CYS A 360 13.44 -5.50 -20.01
C CYS A 360 14.51 -4.47 -20.41
N LEU A 361 14.26 -3.17 -20.20
CA LEU A 361 15.21 -2.09 -20.45
C LEU A 361 15.96 -1.65 -19.17
N GLY A 362 15.79 -2.36 -18.06
CA GLY A 362 16.37 -2.00 -16.76
C GLY A 362 15.71 -0.79 -16.10
N ARG A 363 14.56 -0.34 -16.60
CA ARG A 363 13.79 0.74 -15.97
C ARG A 363 13.02 0.20 -14.78
N GLY A 364 12.87 1.03 -13.77
CA GLY A 364 12.14 0.72 -12.55
C GLY A 364 11.91 1.99 -11.73
N PRO A 365 11.32 1.87 -10.54
CA PRO A 365 10.97 3.00 -9.69
C PRO A 365 12.21 3.58 -8.97
N PHE A 366 13.19 4.03 -9.75
CA PHE A 366 14.38 4.72 -9.27
C PHE A 366 14.00 5.99 -8.52
N ARG A 367 14.69 6.28 -7.43
CA ARG A 367 14.39 7.41 -6.54
C ARG A 367 15.63 7.89 -5.82
N TRP A 368 15.57 9.12 -5.32
CA TRP A 368 16.54 9.71 -4.41
C TRP A 368 15.81 10.58 -3.38
N ALA A 369 16.48 10.91 -2.29
CA ALA A 369 15.99 11.85 -1.28
C ALA A 369 17.12 12.80 -0.89
N ALA A 370 16.79 14.07 -0.64
CA ALA A 370 17.74 15.04 -0.12
C ALA A 370 17.78 14.94 1.41
N LEU A 371 18.97 14.69 1.97
CA LEU A 371 19.15 14.64 3.43
C LEU A 371 19.22 16.02 4.09
N SER A 372 19.47 17.07 3.30
CA SER A 372 19.69 18.45 3.73
C SER A 372 18.53 19.07 4.49
#